data_AF-A0A9Q0NV08-F1
#
_entry.id   AF-A0A9Q0NV08-F1
#
_cell.length_a   1.000
_cell.length_b   1.000
_cell.length_c   1.000
_cell.angle_alpha   90.00
_cell.angle_beta   90.00
_cell.angle_gamma   90.00
#
_symmetry.space_group_name_H-M   'P 1'
#
loop_
_entity.id
_entity.type
_entity.pdbx_description
1 polymer ?
#
loop_
_entity_poly.entity_id
_entity_poly.type
_entity_poly.pdbx_seq_one_letter_code
_entity_poly.pdbx_strand_id
1 'polypeptide(L)'
;MAASSASSWLMITSKQVIDIAGIVLEARYSYSTEFKFLAYTNIVAGCFSLLSLLFLVLVARQGSNPTHYFFLFLHDLALMSLIIGGCAASTAIGFLGKHGNDHTGWMQICDHFGRFCNTVTVSVILSYLSLICLLILTITSASKSRKMGTV
;
A
#
# COMPACT_ATOMS: atom_id res chain seq x y z
N MET A 1 -7.15 3.24 6.20
CA MET A 1 -6.32 3.53 7.39
C MET A 1 -5.81 2.26 8.08
N ALA A 2 -6.65 1.43 8.71
CA ALA A 2 -6.16 0.28 9.49
C ALA A 2 -5.35 -0.74 8.64
N ALA A 3 -5.82 -1.07 7.44
CA ALA A 3 -5.12 -1.98 6.54
C ALA A 3 -3.78 -1.41 6.05
N SER A 4 -3.74 -0.12 5.67
CA SER A 4 -2.51 0.53 5.21
C SER A 4 -1.49 0.71 6.33
N SER A 5 -1.91 1.10 7.54
CA SER A 5 -1.00 1.21 8.69
C SER A 5 -0.43 -0.14 9.12
N ALA A 6 -1.26 -1.19 9.16
CA ALA A 6 -0.81 -2.56 9.45
C ALA A 6 0.17 -3.06 8.39
N SER A 7 -0.10 -2.78 7.11
CA SER A 7 0.79 -3.11 6.00
C SER A 7 2.15 -2.43 6.14
N SER A 8 2.19 -1.09 6.29
CA SER A 8 3.46 -0.36 6.51
C SER A 8 4.23 -0.88 7.72
N TRP A 9 3.53 -1.14 8.83
CA TRP A 9 4.16 -1.64 10.05
C TRP A 9 4.81 -3.01 9.84
N LEU A 10 4.09 -3.95 9.22
CA LEU A 10 4.62 -5.28 8.90
C LEU A 10 5.80 -5.20 7.94
N MET A 11 5.72 -4.35 6.91
CA MET A 11 6.81 -4.16 5.96
C MET A 11 8.07 -3.61 6.65
N ILE A 12 7.95 -2.56 7.46
CA ILE A 12 9.09 -1.89 8.12
C ILE A 12 9.76 -2.81 9.15
N THR A 13 8.95 -3.60 9.86
CA THR A 13 9.46 -4.52 10.88
C THR A 13 10.00 -5.84 10.28
N SER A 14 9.82 -6.06 8.97
CA SER A 14 10.31 -7.25 8.30
C SER A 14 11.85 -7.24 8.18
N LYS A 15 12.47 -8.07 9.02
CA LYS A 15 13.89 -8.40 8.96
C LYS A 15 14.10 -9.86 9.34
N GLN A 16 15.02 -10.53 8.65
CA GLN A 16 15.44 -11.88 8.98
C GLN A 16 16.93 -12.00 8.70
N VAL A 17 17.66 -12.57 9.67
CA VAL A 17 19.09 -12.87 9.55
C VAL A 17 19.23 -14.39 9.58
N ILE A 18 20.02 -14.93 8.67
CA ILE A 18 20.38 -16.35 8.61
C ILE A 18 21.90 -16.48 8.56
N ASP A 19 22.43 -17.54 9.15
CA ASP A 19 23.85 -17.89 9.07
C ASP A 19 23.98 -19.13 8.20
N ILE A 20 24.69 -19.01 7.08
CA ILE A 20 24.98 -20.13 6.18
C ILE A 20 26.49 -20.32 6.17
N ALA A 21 26.96 -21.38 6.81
CA ALA A 21 28.36 -21.80 6.83
C ALA A 21 29.36 -20.69 7.26
N GLY A 22 28.99 -19.84 8.23
CA GLY A 22 29.82 -18.76 8.76
C GLY A 22 29.66 -17.42 8.04
N ILE A 23 28.79 -17.35 7.02
CA ILE A 23 28.41 -16.12 6.33
C ILE A 23 27.04 -15.69 6.84
N VAL A 24 26.98 -14.51 7.47
CA VAL A 24 25.75 -13.91 7.95
C VAL A 24 25.06 -13.19 6.79
N LEU A 25 23.95 -13.74 6.30
CA LEU A 25 23.10 -13.08 5.32
C LEU A 25 21.90 -12.44 6.01
N GLU A 26 21.68 -11.17 5.70
CA GLU A 26 20.56 -10.40 6.22
C GLU A 26 19.58 -10.05 5.09
N ALA A 27 18.29 -10.29 5.31
CA ALA A 27 17.21 -9.82 4.46
C ALA A 27 16.41 -8.73 5.19
N ARG A 28 16.34 -7.54 4.58
CA ARG A 28 15.57 -6.39 5.06
C ARG A 28 14.75 -5.80 3.93
N TYR A 29 13.58 -5.24 4.27
CA TYR A 29 12.77 -4.49 3.31
C TYR A 29 13.54 -3.31 2.69
N SER A 30 14.50 -2.73 3.42
CA SER A 30 15.28 -1.57 2.99
C SER A 30 16.22 -1.85 1.81
N TYR A 31 16.49 -3.11 1.49
CA TYR A 31 17.35 -3.49 0.37
C TYR A 31 16.63 -3.45 -0.99
N SER A 32 15.29 -3.50 -0.98
CA SER A 32 14.48 -3.40 -2.20
C SER A 32 13.76 -2.06 -2.25
N THR A 33 13.97 -1.34 -3.35
CA THR A 33 13.31 -0.05 -3.62
C THR A 33 11.81 -0.20 -3.72
N GLU A 34 11.33 -1.35 -4.19
CA GLU A 34 9.92 -1.66 -4.40
C GLU A 34 9.19 -1.80 -3.05
N PHE A 35 9.79 -2.53 -2.10
CA PHE A 35 9.23 -2.68 -0.75
C PHE A 35 9.27 -1.36 0.04
N LYS A 36 10.34 -0.56 -0.12
CA LYS A 36 10.41 0.79 0.44
C LYS A 36 9.30 1.67 -0.12
N PHE A 37 9.08 1.61 -1.43
CA PHE A 37 8.03 2.38 -2.08
C PHE A 37 6.66 1.98 -1.55
N LEU A 38 6.35 0.68 -1.47
CA LEU A 38 5.08 0.21 -0.89
C LEU A 38 4.88 0.63 0.57
N ALA A 39 5.94 0.57 1.40
CA ALA A 39 5.85 1.04 2.77
C ALA A 39 5.51 2.53 2.84
N TYR A 40 6.18 3.36 2.04
CA TYR A 40 5.96 4.80 1.97
C TYR A 40 4.56 5.15 1.46
N THR A 41 4.11 4.51 0.38
CA THR A 41 2.78 4.78 -0.19
C THR A 41 1.66 4.42 0.80
N ASN A 42 1.80 3.34 1.56
CA ASN A 42 0.84 2.99 2.61
C ASN A 42 0.87 3.96 3.82
N ILE A 43 2.03 4.51 4.21
CA ILE A 43 2.12 5.55 5.24
C ILE A 43 1.39 6.80 4.78
N VAL A 44 1.72 7.27 3.57
CA VAL A 44 1.08 8.42 2.93
C VAL A 44 -0.44 8.21 2.88
N ALA A 45 -0.90 7.07 2.39
CA ALA A 45 -2.32 6.74 2.36
C ALA A 45 -2.97 6.75 3.74
N GLY A 46 -2.28 6.25 4.77
CA GLY A 46 -2.74 6.30 6.17
C GLY A 46 -2.95 7.74 6.66
N CYS A 47 -1.92 8.58 6.53
CA CYS A 47 -1.95 9.98 6.95
C CYS A 47 -3.02 10.79 6.20
N PHE A 48 -3.08 10.66 4.87
CA PHE A 48 -4.06 11.38 4.07
C PHE A 48 -5.48 10.88 4.29
N SER A 49 -5.70 9.58 4.56
CA SER A 49 -7.02 9.07 4.96
C SER A 49 -7.52 9.71 6.26
N LEU A 50 -6.62 9.91 7.25
CA LEU A 50 -6.93 10.61 8.50
C LEU A 50 -7.32 12.06 8.25
N LEU A 51 -6.53 12.76 7.43
CA LEU A 51 -6.80 14.15 7.07
C LEU A 51 -8.14 14.30 6.34
N SER A 52 -8.45 13.41 5.38
CA SER A 52 -9.75 13.39 4.69
C SER A 52 -10.92 13.15 5.64
N LEU A 53 -10.78 12.26 6.62
CA LEU A 53 -11.79 12.02 7.65
C LEU A 53 -12.03 13.26 8.51
N LEU A 54 -10.96 13.91 8.98
CA LEU A 54 -11.04 15.16 9.75
C LEU A 54 -11.71 16.26 8.93
N PHE A 55 -11.32 16.40 7.66
CA PHE A 55 -11.90 17.37 6.74
C PHE A 55 -13.41 17.13 6.52
N LEU A 56 -13.81 15.88 6.31
CA LEU A 56 -15.23 15.51 6.19
C LEU A 56 -16.04 15.89 7.44
N VAL A 57 -15.51 15.63 8.64
CA VAL A 57 -16.19 15.98 9.90
C VAL A 57 -16.33 17.49 10.07
N LEU A 58 -15.32 18.27 9.68
CA LEU A 58 -15.36 19.73 9.74
C LEU A 58 -16.35 20.32 8.73
N VAL A 59 -16.28 19.88 7.47
CA VAL A 59 -17.17 20.37 6.39
C VAL A 59 -18.62 19.96 6.62
N ALA A 60 -18.87 18.76 7.15
CA ALA A 60 -20.21 18.32 7.51
C ALA A 60 -20.89 19.24 8.54
N ARG A 61 -20.12 19.97 9.36
CA ARG A 61 -20.65 20.95 10.31
C ARG A 61 -20.93 22.32 9.71
N GLN A 62 -20.30 22.68 8.58
CA GLN A 62 -20.39 24.02 7.96
C GLN A 62 -21.31 24.07 6.73
N GLY A 63 -21.86 22.93 6.29
CA GLY A 63 -22.74 22.85 5.12
C GLY A 63 -22.04 22.20 3.92
N SER A 64 -22.79 21.38 3.18
CA SER A 64 -22.26 20.51 2.13
C SER A 64 -22.19 21.22 0.77
N ASN A 65 -21.01 21.72 0.38
CA ASN A 65 -20.76 22.22 -0.98
C ASN A 65 -20.32 21.09 -1.93
N PRO A 66 -20.84 21.01 -3.17
CA PRO A 66 -20.50 19.98 -4.15
C PRO A 66 -19.01 19.98 -4.54
N THR A 67 -18.35 21.14 -4.48
CA THR A 67 -16.91 21.31 -4.78
C THR A 67 -16.01 20.50 -3.84
N HIS A 68 -16.38 20.33 -2.57
CA HIS A 68 -15.58 19.56 -1.61
C HIS A 68 -15.56 18.07 -1.94
N TYR A 69 -16.68 17.52 -2.42
CA TYR A 69 -16.75 16.10 -2.83
C TYR A 69 -15.91 15.82 -4.08
N PHE A 70 -15.84 16.78 -5.00
CA PHE A 70 -14.96 16.66 -6.17
C PHE A 70 -13.48 16.62 -5.77
N PHE A 71 -13.05 17.47 -4.84
CA PHE A 71 -11.69 17.46 -4.31
C PHE A 71 -11.35 16.15 -3.58
N LEU A 72 -12.27 15.63 -2.75
CA LEU A 72 -12.12 14.34 -2.09
C LEU A 72 -12.00 13.19 -3.11
N PHE A 73 -12.81 13.22 -4.18
CA PHE A 73 -12.71 12.24 -5.26
C PHE A 73 -11.34 12.27 -5.95
N LEU A 74 -10.83 13.44 -6.34
CA LEU A 74 -9.51 13.56 -6.97
C LEU A 74 -8.38 13.09 -6.04
N HIS A 75 -8.48 13.45 -4.76
CA HIS A 75 -7.55 13.01 -3.73
C HIS A 75 -7.53 11.49 -3.57
N ASP A 76 -8.71 10.86 -3.45
CA ASP A 76 -8.83 9.41 -3.27
C ASP A 76 -8.34 8.66 -4.52
N LEU A 77 -8.61 9.21 -5.71
CA LEU A 77 -8.09 8.67 -6.97
C LEU A 77 -6.56 8.73 -7.06
N ALA A 78 -5.94 9.82 -6.59
CA ALA A 78 -4.49 9.97 -6.55
C ALA A 78 -3.84 9.00 -5.54
N LEU A 79 -4.45 8.78 -4.38
CA LEU A 79 -3.97 7.78 -3.42
C LEU A 79 -4.09 6.36 -3.97
N MET A 80 -5.20 6.06 -4.65
CA MET A 80 -5.44 4.78 -5.32
C MET A 80 -4.35 4.46 -6.34
N SER A 81 -4.03 5.42 -7.22
CA SER A 81 -3.00 5.24 -8.26
C SER A 81 -1.60 5.07 -7.65
N LEU A 82 -1.34 5.72 -6.52
CA LEU A 82 -0.08 5.59 -5.80
C LEU A 82 0.07 4.20 -5.15
N ILE A 83 -0.97 3.71 -4.45
CA ILE A 83 -0.94 2.39 -3.81
C ILE A 83 -0.87 1.27 -4.85
N ILE A 84 -1.65 1.34 -5.93
CA ILE A 84 -1.63 0.28 -6.94
C ILE A 84 -0.25 0.13 -7.59
N GLY A 85 0.45 1.24 -7.84
CA GLY A 85 1.82 1.22 -8.33
C GLY A 85 2.77 0.54 -7.35
N GLY A 86 2.66 0.85 -6.05
CA GLY A 86 3.44 0.19 -5.00
C GLY A 86 3.16 -1.31 -4.89
N CYS A 87 1.88 -1.69 -4.94
CA CYS A 87 1.46 -3.10 -4.90
C CYS A 87 1.99 -3.87 -6.10
N ALA A 88 1.88 -3.31 -7.31
CA ALA A 88 2.37 -3.94 -8.53
C ALA A 88 3.89 -4.16 -8.48
N ALA A 89 4.66 -3.13 -8.11
CA ALA A 89 6.12 -3.23 -7.99
C ALA A 89 6.54 -4.26 -6.93
N SER A 90 5.91 -4.23 -5.75
CA SER A 90 6.22 -5.18 -4.67
C SER A 90 5.82 -6.62 -5.02
N THR A 91 4.72 -6.79 -5.75
CA THR A 91 4.29 -8.12 -6.21
C THR A 91 5.26 -8.68 -7.24
N ALA A 92 5.76 -7.86 -8.17
CA ALA A 92 6.73 -8.28 -9.16
C ALA A 92 8.05 -8.73 -8.50
N ILE A 93 8.63 -7.93 -7.61
CA ILE A 93 9.87 -8.31 -6.92
C ILE A 93 9.65 -9.47 -5.95
N GLY A 94 8.47 -9.54 -5.29
CA GLY A 94 8.11 -10.64 -4.41
C GLY A 94 7.93 -11.96 -5.17
N PHE A 95 7.40 -11.89 -6.40
CA PHE A 95 7.30 -13.04 -7.29
C PHE A 95 8.68 -13.55 -7.71
N LEU A 96 9.58 -12.65 -8.10
CA LEU A 96 10.98 -12.98 -8.41
C LEU A 96 11.69 -13.57 -7.18
N GLY A 97 11.48 -13.02 -5.99
CA GLY A 97 12.05 -13.56 -4.76
C GLY A 97 11.56 -14.96 -4.42
N LYS A 98 10.32 -15.31 -4.80
CA LYS A 98 9.70 -16.61 -4.51
C LYS A 98 10.01 -17.68 -5.55
N HIS A 99 10.04 -17.35 -6.84
CA HIS A 99 10.21 -18.34 -7.91
C HIS A 99 11.55 -18.24 -8.63
N GLY A 100 12.27 -17.12 -8.51
CA GLY A 100 13.46 -16.85 -9.32
C GLY A 100 13.13 -16.67 -10.81
N ASN A 101 14.18 -16.47 -11.60
CA ASN A 101 14.16 -16.57 -13.06
C ASN A 101 15.58 -16.84 -13.59
N ASP A 102 15.86 -18.11 -13.89
CA ASP A 102 17.18 -18.59 -14.33
C ASP A 102 17.64 -17.91 -15.63
N HIS A 103 16.71 -17.60 -16.55
CA HIS A 103 17.01 -16.91 -17.81
C HIS A 103 17.62 -15.52 -17.62
N THR A 104 17.33 -14.87 -16.48
CA THR A 104 17.85 -13.54 -16.14
C THR A 104 18.80 -13.57 -14.94
N GLY A 105 19.13 -14.76 -14.42
CA GLY A 105 20.00 -14.94 -13.26
C GLY A 105 19.39 -14.52 -11.91
N TRP A 106 18.06 -14.43 -11.82
CA TRP A 106 17.39 -14.10 -10.55
C TRP A 106 17.25 -15.36 -9.69
N MET A 107 17.94 -15.39 -8.56
CA MET A 107 17.89 -16.53 -7.63
C MET A 107 16.70 -16.43 -6.68
N GLN A 108 16.12 -17.58 -6.32
CA GLN A 108 15.07 -17.66 -5.30
C GLN A 108 15.65 -17.37 -3.91
N ILE A 109 15.14 -16.32 -3.28
CA ILE A 109 15.59 -15.86 -1.94
C ILE A 109 14.68 -16.44 -0.85
N CYS A 110 13.39 -16.63 -1.16
CA CYS A 110 12.40 -17.04 -0.17
C CYS A 110 12.57 -18.47 0.35
N ASP A 111 13.39 -19.30 -0.29
CA ASP A 111 13.70 -20.65 0.20
C ASP A 111 14.50 -20.59 1.51
N HIS A 112 15.43 -19.64 1.60
CA HIS A 112 16.24 -19.41 2.81
C HIS A 112 15.58 -18.43 3.79
N PHE A 113 14.80 -17.46 3.28
CA PHE A 113 14.18 -16.38 4.07
C PHE A 113 12.65 -16.50 4.17
N GLY A 114 12.14 -17.69 4.50
CA GLY A 114 10.70 -17.98 4.50
C GLY A 114 9.86 -17.06 5.40
N ARG A 115 10.35 -16.72 6.61
CA ARG A 115 9.63 -15.84 7.55
C ARG A 115 9.50 -14.41 7.02
N PHE A 116 10.59 -13.87 6.48
CA PHE A 116 10.61 -12.57 5.83
C PHE A 116 9.63 -12.56 4.64
N CYS A 117 9.72 -13.54 3.73
CA CYS A 117 8.85 -13.60 2.56
C CYS A 117 7.38 -13.76 2.91
N ASN A 118 7.04 -14.54 3.94
CA ASN A 118 5.66 -14.65 4.41
C ASN A 118 5.15 -13.31 4.96
N THR A 119 5.97 -12.61 5.76
CA THR A 119 5.62 -11.30 6.33
C THR A 119 5.40 -10.25 5.25
N VAL A 120 6.29 -10.19 4.25
CA VAL A 120 6.17 -9.32 3.08
C VAL A 120 4.89 -9.65 2.28
N THR A 121 4.60 -10.94 2.06
CA THR A 121 3.40 -11.37 1.34
C THR A 121 2.13 -10.92 2.06
N VAL A 122 2.05 -11.13 3.38
CA VAL A 122 0.93 -10.64 4.20
C VAL A 122 0.80 -9.13 4.13
N SER A 123 1.93 -8.40 4.18
CA SER A 123 1.96 -6.95 4.04
C SER A 123 1.38 -6.49 2.70
N VAL A 124 1.76 -7.13 1.59
CA VAL A 124 1.24 -6.82 0.24
C VAL A 124 -0.26 -7.11 0.14
N ILE A 125 -0.73 -8.23 0.69
CA ILE A 125 -2.15 -8.57 0.73
C ILE A 125 -2.96 -7.49 1.48
N LEU A 126 -2.46 -7.01 2.63
CA LEU A 126 -3.08 -5.92 3.37
C LEU A 126 -3.10 -4.60 2.57
N SER A 127 -2.06 -4.32 1.78
CA SER A 127 -2.06 -3.17 0.87
C SER A 127 -3.14 -3.28 -0.20
N TYR A 128 -3.31 -4.47 -0.81
CA TYR A 128 -4.39 -4.71 -1.77
C TYR A 128 -5.77 -4.56 -1.13
N LEU A 129 -5.94 -5.00 0.11
CA LEU A 129 -7.20 -4.79 0.85
C LEU A 129 -7.46 -3.29 1.05
N SER A 130 -6.42 -2.51 1.41
CA SER A 130 -6.53 -1.05 1.52
C SER A 130 -6.92 -0.39 0.19
N LEU A 131 -6.38 -0.88 -0.94
CA LEU A 131 -6.73 -0.42 -2.28
C LEU A 131 -8.20 -0.69 -2.60
N ILE A 132 -8.73 -1.88 -2.28
CA ILE A 132 -10.16 -2.18 -2.47
C ILE A 132 -11.04 -1.23 -1.66
N CYS A 133 -10.67 -0.95 -0.40
CA CYS A 133 -11.41 0.02 0.42
C CYS A 133 -11.41 1.43 -0.20
N LEU A 134 -10.26 1.91 -0.67
CA LEU A 134 -10.15 3.22 -1.32
C LEU A 134 -10.94 3.28 -2.64
N LEU A 135 -11.02 2.17 -3.39
CA LEU A 135 -11.85 2.07 -4.59
C LEU A 135 -13.33 2.28 -4.27
N ILE A 136 -13.83 1.63 -3.22
CA ILE A 136 -15.22 1.78 -2.76
C ILE A 136 -15.51 3.24 -2.35
N LEU A 137 -14.58 3.86 -1.62
CA LEU A 137 -14.69 5.28 -1.22
C LEU A 137 -14.71 6.20 -2.44
N THR A 138 -13.81 5.98 -3.40
CA THR A 138 -13.72 6.75 -4.65
C THR A 138 -15.03 6.68 -5.44
N ILE A 139 -15.62 5.49 -5.60
CA ILE A 139 -16.91 5.29 -6.27
C ILE A 139 -18.04 6.00 -5.53
N THR A 140 -18.05 5.87 -4.20
CA THR A 140 -19.08 6.52 -3.36
C THR A 140 -19.01 8.04 -3.48
N SER A 141 -17.82 8.60 -3.39
CA SER A 141 -17.56 10.04 -3.56
C SER A 141 -17.99 10.53 -4.95
N ALA A 142 -17.63 9.82 -6.01
CA ALA A 142 -18.03 10.14 -7.39
C ALA A 142 -19.56 10.06 -7.59
N SER A 143 -20.23 9.11 -6.94
CA SER A 143 -21.69 8.98 -7.04
C SER A 143 -22.41 10.13 -6.34
N LYS A 144 -21.88 10.59 -5.19
CA LYS A 144 -22.43 11.71 -4.42
C LYS A 144 -22.19 13.03 -5.13
N SER A 145 -21.01 13.25 -5.71
CA SER A 145 -20.70 14.48 -6.45
C SER A 145 -21.61 14.65 -7.67
N ARG A 146 -21.87 13.57 -8.44
CA ARG A 146 -22.79 13.61 -9.59
C ARG A 146 -24.23 13.95 -9.19
N LYS A 147 -24.74 13.40 -8.09
CA LYS A 147 -26.11 13.67 -7.62
C LYS A 147 -26.35 15.13 -7.21
N MET A 148 -25.30 15.86 -6.83
CA MET A 148 -25.41 17.28 -6.43
C MET A 148 -25.27 18.26 -7.61
N GLY A 149 -24.79 17.80 -8.77
CA GLY A 149 -24.68 18.62 -9.98
C GLY A 149 -25.92 18.58 -10.89
N THR A 150 -26.96 17.84 -10.52
CA THR A 150 -28.21 17.67 -11.28
C THR A 150 -29.43 18.31 -10.61
N VAL A 151 -29.22 19.30 -9.74
CA VAL A 151 -30.26 20.15 -9.13
C VAL A 151 -30.14 21.58 -9.63
#